data_AF-A0A1S3QGD5-F1
#
_entry.id   AF-A0A1S3QGD5-F1
#
_cell.length_a   1.000
_cell.length_b   1.000
_cell.length_c   1.000
_cell.angle_alpha   90.00
_cell.angle_beta   90.00
_cell.angle_gamma   90.00
#
_symmetry.space_group_name_H-M   'P 1'
#
loop_
_entity.id
_entity.type
_entity.pdbx_description
1 polymer ?
#
loop_
_entity_poly.entity_id
_entity_poly.type
_entity_poly.pdbx_seq_one_letter_code
_entity_poly.pdbx_strand_id
1 'polypeptide(L)'
;MSLLLCWAVMALHLATGVDAASGVVNTTEEEVEGVDSQSPCPAGWHQNEHRCFSFYPVWATWATAESYCSQHRGNLVSVHSPGQQMFVQDLVRRHTYQPVWIGGYDAALEGMWLWSDGSAVDDVYWEEDEPSNSGQGENCMELHTGGGQGWNDVSCGELRFYVCSMETRSSLAALPSQKEADERELVEEVSIYDVLWETSKRVADETLYSAFLRGMYSRRLPARCYADFCHQEMLYLDRVITMLQVLIRTVQGPPDIMQFLQRTHQRYQESLKEAQNQTPPHLNLSSIQPSAAVRQYLQSFHDIVNEEPIYWLVSLLPRALLRPYLAKNLPLGERTRPGPRPCLYPWLSLFPCPCYQWGGEDMKSDQRNQKDKSGAYYRPLLEKYQDVIDVYKAVNIFRLQMINEKALFTSSWFPTGDEEEVEDQPNLWSLDLTLA
;
A
#
# COMPACT_ATOMS: atom_id res chain seq x y z
N MET A 1 -36.69 19.26 49.39
CA MET A 1 -35.36 19.77 49.78
C MET A 1 -34.84 18.91 50.92
N SER A 2 -33.66 18.30 50.71
CA SER A 2 -32.75 17.67 51.68
C SER A 2 -33.21 16.33 52.30
N LEU A 3 -32.76 15.16 51.84
CA LEU A 3 -31.41 14.51 51.88
C LEU A 3 -31.02 13.91 53.26
N LEU A 4 -30.87 12.57 53.22
CA LEU A 4 -29.81 11.72 53.80
C LEU A 4 -29.77 11.34 55.29
N LEU A 5 -29.30 10.09 55.48
CA LEU A 5 -28.61 9.44 56.64
C LEU A 5 -29.46 8.34 57.32
N CYS A 6 -29.16 7.04 57.15
CA CYS A 6 -28.02 6.22 57.60
C CYS A 6 -28.38 5.34 58.83
N TRP A 7 -28.27 4.02 58.62
CA TRP A 7 -27.81 2.97 59.54
C TRP A 7 -28.66 2.61 60.78
N ALA A 8 -29.18 1.39 60.79
CA ALA A 8 -29.30 0.59 62.01
C ALA A 8 -29.27 -0.91 61.69
N VAL A 9 -28.31 -1.57 62.32
CA VAL A 9 -28.09 -3.02 62.44
C VAL A 9 -29.04 -3.58 63.51
N MET A 10 -29.18 -4.92 63.55
CA MET A 10 -29.82 -5.80 64.57
C MET A 10 -31.21 -6.31 64.12
N ALA A 11 -31.58 -7.58 64.25
CA ALA A 11 -31.11 -8.63 65.14
C ALA A 11 -31.37 -10.03 64.54
N LEU A 12 -30.56 -10.97 65.00
CA LEU A 12 -30.58 -12.41 64.71
C LEU A 12 -31.33 -13.17 65.84
N HIS A 13 -32.06 -14.23 65.45
CA HIS A 13 -32.55 -15.38 66.25
C HIS A 13 -33.78 -15.15 67.17
N LEU A 14 -34.78 -16.05 67.24
CA LEU A 14 -34.73 -17.52 67.39
C LEU A 14 -35.99 -18.24 66.82
N ALA A 15 -35.73 -19.46 66.31
CA ALA A 15 -36.47 -20.74 66.42
C ALA A 15 -38.00 -20.77 66.17
N THR A 16 -38.58 -21.69 65.39
CA THR A 16 -38.53 -23.17 65.48
C THR A 16 -39.23 -23.79 64.27
N GLY A 17 -38.83 -25.00 63.84
CA GLY A 17 -39.79 -25.96 63.24
C GLY A 17 -39.32 -26.74 62.01
N VAL A 18 -38.62 -27.85 62.27
CA VAL A 18 -38.49 -29.13 61.52
C VAL A 18 -39.72 -29.41 60.61
N ASP A 19 -39.59 -29.85 59.35
CA ASP A 19 -39.28 -31.23 58.94
C ASP A 19 -39.08 -31.40 57.41
N ALA A 20 -38.31 -32.44 57.08
CA ALA A 20 -38.41 -33.33 55.91
C ALA A 20 -37.18 -33.39 54.99
N ALA A 21 -36.52 -34.54 55.07
CA ALA A 21 -35.37 -34.98 54.29
C ALA A 21 -35.70 -35.23 52.82
N SER A 22 -34.72 -35.00 51.93
CA SER A 22 -34.35 -35.98 50.89
C SER A 22 -33.00 -35.65 50.23
N GLY A 23 -32.12 -36.65 50.25
CA GLY A 23 -31.03 -36.97 49.31
C GLY A 23 -30.28 -35.85 48.59
N VAL A 24 -29.06 -35.57 49.04
CA VAL A 24 -27.99 -34.96 48.24
C VAL A 24 -27.54 -35.95 47.16
N VAL A 25 -27.78 -35.62 45.90
CA VAL A 25 -27.07 -36.21 44.77
C VAL A 25 -25.81 -35.38 44.59
N ASN A 26 -24.65 -35.98 44.90
CA ASN A 26 -23.36 -35.44 44.47
C ASN A 26 -23.22 -35.66 42.97
N THR A 27 -23.52 -34.64 42.17
CA THR A 27 -22.98 -34.54 40.81
C THR A 27 -21.64 -33.84 40.92
N THR A 28 -20.57 -34.61 40.72
CA THR A 28 -19.26 -34.09 40.37
C THR A 28 -19.40 -33.29 39.07
N GLU A 29 -19.22 -31.98 39.14
CA GLU A 29 -18.99 -31.12 37.98
C GLU A 29 -17.65 -31.54 37.38
N GLU A 30 -17.69 -32.24 36.25
CA GLU A 30 -16.53 -32.34 35.36
C GLU A 30 -16.26 -30.93 34.83
N GLU A 31 -15.12 -30.37 35.22
CA GLU A 31 -14.49 -29.24 34.55
C GLU A 31 -14.22 -29.65 33.10
N VAL A 32 -15.14 -29.31 32.19
CA VAL A 32 -14.85 -29.32 30.76
C VAL A 32 -13.89 -28.17 30.50
N GLU A 33 -12.60 -28.50 30.44
CA GLU A 33 -11.57 -27.61 29.92
C GLU A 33 -12.06 -27.01 28.60
N GLY A 34 -12.17 -25.69 28.57
CA GLY A 34 -12.58 -24.94 27.39
C GLY A 34 -11.60 -25.22 26.25
N VAL A 35 -12.09 -25.91 25.21
CA VAL A 35 -11.43 -25.93 23.91
C VAL A 35 -11.37 -24.49 23.43
N ASP A 36 -10.18 -23.91 23.45
CA ASP A 36 -9.86 -22.64 22.82
C ASP A 36 -10.34 -22.70 21.37
N SER A 37 -11.44 -22.01 21.06
CA SER A 37 -12.03 -21.93 19.73
C SER A 37 -11.13 -21.05 18.86
N GLN A 38 -9.95 -21.57 18.50
CA GLN A 38 -9.12 -20.94 17.49
C GLN A 38 -9.97 -20.74 16.24
N SER A 39 -10.14 -19.48 15.85
CA SER A 39 -10.84 -19.15 14.62
C SER A 39 -10.22 -19.95 13.48
N PRO A 40 -11.03 -20.65 12.66
CA PRO A 40 -10.50 -21.54 11.62
C PRO A 40 -9.72 -20.79 10.53
N CYS A 41 -9.87 -19.46 10.47
CA CYS A 41 -9.12 -18.55 9.62
C CYS A 41 -8.12 -17.69 10.40
N PRO A 42 -6.96 -17.34 9.80
CA PRO A 42 -6.03 -16.38 10.37
C PRO A 42 -6.65 -14.98 10.57
N ALA A 43 -6.02 -14.15 11.39
CA ALA A 43 -6.43 -12.76 11.58
C ALA A 43 -6.45 -12.01 10.23
N GLY A 44 -7.50 -11.23 9.98
CA GLY A 44 -7.70 -10.52 8.71
C GLY A 44 -8.31 -11.35 7.57
N TRP A 45 -8.62 -12.63 7.83
CA TRP A 45 -9.30 -13.50 6.86
C TRP A 45 -10.74 -13.77 7.27
N HIS A 46 -11.62 -13.83 6.29
CA HIS A 46 -13.04 -14.07 6.47
C HIS A 46 -13.38 -15.51 6.08
N GLN A 47 -14.03 -16.24 6.99
CA GLN A 47 -14.47 -17.60 6.70
C GLN A 47 -15.74 -17.60 5.85
N ASN A 48 -15.75 -18.45 4.82
CA ASN A 48 -16.97 -18.90 4.15
C ASN A 48 -16.81 -20.39 3.86
N GLU A 49 -17.78 -21.19 4.32
CA GLU A 49 -17.70 -22.65 4.26
C GLU A 49 -16.39 -23.17 4.93
N HIS A 50 -15.63 -24.02 4.25
CA HIS A 50 -14.37 -24.60 4.75
C HIS A 50 -13.13 -23.80 4.34
N ARG A 51 -13.32 -22.57 3.84
CA ARG A 51 -12.26 -21.74 3.24
C ARG A 51 -12.20 -20.37 3.89
N CYS A 52 -11.03 -19.76 3.77
CA CYS A 52 -10.72 -18.44 4.27
C CYS A 52 -10.41 -17.52 3.10
N PHE A 53 -10.92 -16.29 3.12
CA PHE A 53 -10.75 -15.32 2.04
C PHE A 53 -10.25 -13.98 2.59
N SER A 54 -9.36 -13.32 1.86
CA SER A 54 -8.91 -11.97 2.21
C SER A 54 -8.75 -11.10 0.96
N PHE A 55 -9.20 -9.84 1.06
CA PHE A 55 -9.14 -8.86 -0.01
C PHE A 55 -7.93 -7.96 0.19
N TYR A 56 -7.17 -7.74 -0.87
CA TYR A 56 -5.94 -6.95 -0.86
C TYR A 56 -6.10 -5.71 -1.76
N PRO A 57 -6.14 -4.49 -1.18
CA PRO A 57 -6.19 -3.24 -1.95
C PRO A 57 -4.80 -2.84 -2.49
N VAL A 58 -4.06 -3.78 -3.08
CA VAL A 58 -2.73 -3.53 -3.64
C VAL A 58 -2.76 -3.78 -5.13
N TRP A 59 -2.29 -2.80 -5.91
CA TRP A 59 -2.25 -2.88 -7.36
C TRP A 59 -1.17 -3.87 -7.81
N ALA A 60 -1.61 -5.00 -8.38
CA ALA A 60 -0.73 -6.08 -8.79
C ALA A 60 -1.14 -6.63 -10.15
N THR A 61 -0.16 -7.16 -10.90
CA THR A 61 -0.46 -8.06 -12.02
C THR A 61 -0.98 -9.38 -11.49
N TRP A 62 -1.72 -10.13 -12.31
CA TRP A 62 -2.26 -11.42 -11.90
C TRP A 62 -1.18 -12.34 -11.31
N ALA A 63 -0.04 -12.47 -12.00
CA ALA A 63 1.08 -13.30 -11.55
C ALA A 63 1.72 -12.81 -10.22
N THR A 64 1.77 -11.48 -10.01
CA THR A 64 2.29 -10.93 -8.75
C THR A 64 1.32 -11.22 -7.59
N ALA A 65 0.02 -11.06 -7.84
CA ALA A 65 -1.02 -11.33 -6.87
C ALA A 65 -1.06 -12.81 -6.47
N GLU A 66 -1.01 -13.72 -7.46
CA GLU A 66 -0.89 -15.16 -7.20
C GLU A 66 0.37 -15.49 -6.39
N SER A 67 1.52 -14.96 -6.79
CA SER A 67 2.76 -15.18 -6.05
C SER A 67 2.66 -14.72 -4.59
N TYR A 68 1.98 -13.60 -4.33
CA TYR A 68 1.74 -13.12 -2.97
C TYR A 68 0.81 -14.06 -2.19
N CYS A 69 -0.33 -14.48 -2.78
CA CYS A 69 -1.25 -15.43 -2.14
C CYS A 69 -0.56 -16.77 -1.83
N SER A 70 0.19 -17.31 -2.78
CA SER A 70 1.01 -18.53 -2.66
C SER A 70 2.00 -18.46 -1.50
N GLN A 71 2.73 -17.34 -1.36
CA GLN A 71 3.65 -17.13 -0.24
C GLN A 71 2.94 -17.12 1.12
N HIS A 72 1.65 -16.81 1.14
CA HIS A 72 0.80 -16.79 2.33
C HIS A 72 -0.08 -18.03 2.47
N ARG A 73 0.33 -19.15 1.86
CA ARG A 73 -0.35 -20.47 1.92
C ARG A 73 -1.76 -20.49 1.33
N GLY A 74 -2.07 -19.54 0.46
CA GLY A 74 -3.30 -19.51 -0.32
C GLY A 74 -3.00 -19.47 -1.80
N ASN A 75 -4.01 -19.16 -2.60
CA ASN A 75 -3.88 -18.80 -4.02
C ASN A 75 -4.81 -17.62 -4.28
N LEU A 76 -4.75 -17.02 -5.45
CA LEU A 76 -5.87 -16.20 -5.92
C LEU A 76 -7.16 -17.01 -5.83
N VAL A 77 -8.25 -16.34 -5.47
CA VAL A 77 -9.49 -17.03 -5.12
C VAL A 77 -10.05 -17.84 -6.29
N SER A 78 -10.28 -19.13 -6.03
CA SER A 78 -11.14 -19.99 -6.84
C SER A 78 -12.54 -20.03 -6.25
N VAL A 79 -13.55 -20.21 -7.10
CA VAL A 79 -14.96 -20.20 -6.71
C VAL A 79 -15.61 -21.52 -7.15
N HIS A 80 -16.19 -22.24 -6.19
CA HIS A 80 -16.74 -23.60 -6.38
C HIS A 80 -18.20 -23.75 -5.95
N SER A 81 -18.87 -22.65 -5.64
CA SER A 81 -20.28 -22.68 -5.30
C SER A 81 -20.93 -21.31 -5.54
N PRO A 82 -22.26 -21.27 -5.77
CA PRO A 82 -22.99 -20.00 -5.82
C PRO A 82 -22.86 -19.20 -4.51
N GLY A 83 -22.71 -19.90 -3.38
CA GLY A 83 -22.46 -19.29 -2.07
C GLY A 83 -21.11 -18.57 -2.01
N GLN A 84 -20.05 -19.20 -2.53
CA GLN A 84 -18.73 -18.60 -2.63
C GLN A 84 -18.73 -17.41 -3.60
N GLN A 85 -19.39 -17.52 -4.76
CA GLN A 85 -19.50 -16.41 -5.72
C GLN A 85 -20.12 -15.17 -5.08
N MET A 86 -21.28 -15.33 -4.43
CA MET A 86 -21.94 -14.22 -3.72
C MET A 86 -21.07 -13.66 -2.60
N PHE A 87 -20.43 -14.54 -1.83
CA PHE A 87 -19.56 -14.13 -0.72
C PHE A 87 -18.36 -13.31 -1.19
N VAL A 88 -17.66 -13.74 -2.24
CA VAL A 88 -16.51 -13.02 -2.81
C VAL A 88 -16.96 -11.68 -3.40
N GLN A 89 -18.08 -11.66 -4.12
CA GLN A 89 -18.65 -10.40 -4.61
C GLN A 89 -18.97 -9.42 -3.46
N ASP A 90 -19.59 -9.88 -2.38
CA ASP A 90 -19.92 -9.05 -1.23
C ASP A 90 -18.67 -8.62 -0.44
N LEU A 91 -17.66 -9.49 -0.34
CA LEU A 91 -16.36 -9.13 0.22
C LEU A 91 -15.74 -7.97 -0.57
N VAL A 92 -15.71 -8.06 -1.90
CA VAL A 92 -15.13 -7.03 -2.77
C VAL A 92 -15.96 -5.75 -2.73
N ARG A 93 -17.30 -5.81 -2.87
CA ARG A 93 -18.20 -4.64 -2.86
C ARG A 93 -18.12 -3.81 -1.58
N ARG A 94 -17.79 -4.44 -0.44
CA ARG A 94 -17.56 -3.72 0.82
C ARG A 94 -16.34 -2.78 0.76
N HIS A 95 -15.40 -3.06 -0.15
CA HIS A 95 -14.13 -2.35 -0.27
C HIS A 95 -14.07 -1.47 -1.53
N THR A 96 -14.45 -2.00 -2.69
CA THR A 96 -14.30 -1.34 -4.00
C THR A 96 -15.40 -1.76 -4.97
N TYR A 97 -15.60 -0.97 -6.02
CA TYR A 97 -16.40 -1.32 -7.19
C TYR A 97 -15.54 -1.56 -8.44
N GLN A 98 -14.21 -1.48 -8.29
CA GLN A 98 -13.29 -1.76 -9.37
C GLN A 98 -13.21 -3.27 -9.62
N PRO A 99 -12.88 -3.69 -10.85
CA PRO A 99 -12.54 -5.09 -11.14
C PRO A 99 -11.39 -5.57 -10.27
N VAL A 100 -11.44 -6.85 -9.87
CA VAL A 100 -10.40 -7.46 -9.02
C VAL A 100 -9.96 -8.81 -9.56
N TRP A 101 -8.69 -9.19 -9.37
CA TRP A 101 -8.21 -10.50 -9.77
C TRP A 101 -8.82 -11.63 -8.95
N ILE A 102 -9.17 -12.70 -9.67
CA ILE A 102 -9.49 -14.03 -9.14
C ILE A 102 -8.61 -15.07 -9.85
N GLY A 103 -8.56 -16.30 -9.34
CA GLY A 103 -7.50 -17.27 -9.69
C GLY A 103 -7.63 -17.94 -11.05
N GLY A 104 -8.59 -17.53 -11.88
CA GLY A 104 -8.82 -18.14 -13.18
C GLY A 104 -7.77 -17.71 -14.20
N TYR A 105 -7.25 -18.65 -14.99
CA TYR A 105 -6.38 -18.40 -16.13
C TYR A 105 -6.56 -19.49 -17.21
N ASP A 106 -6.27 -19.17 -18.46
CA ASP A 106 -6.28 -20.14 -19.58
C ASP A 106 -5.05 -20.01 -20.50
N ALA A 107 -3.99 -19.33 -20.04
CA ALA A 107 -2.74 -19.11 -20.79
C ALA A 107 -2.06 -20.37 -21.34
N ALA A 108 -2.38 -21.55 -20.80
CA ALA A 108 -1.89 -22.83 -21.29
C ALA A 108 -2.60 -23.29 -22.57
N LEU A 109 -3.90 -23.03 -22.68
CA LEU A 109 -4.70 -23.27 -23.87
C LEU A 109 -5.98 -22.44 -23.82
N GLU A 110 -6.08 -21.50 -24.76
CA GLU A 110 -7.23 -20.63 -24.96
C GLU A 110 -8.58 -21.35 -24.85
N GLY A 111 -9.47 -20.81 -24.01
CA GLY A 111 -10.81 -21.35 -23.77
C GLY A 111 -10.85 -22.53 -22.78
N MET A 112 -9.70 -23.01 -22.29
CA MET A 112 -9.62 -24.00 -21.20
C MET A 112 -9.15 -23.36 -19.91
N TRP A 113 -10.11 -22.89 -19.11
CA TRP A 113 -9.85 -22.21 -17.85
C TRP A 113 -9.52 -23.17 -16.71
N LEU A 114 -8.51 -22.79 -15.92
CA LEU A 114 -8.06 -23.48 -14.71
C LEU A 114 -7.98 -22.49 -13.55
N TRP A 115 -8.22 -22.98 -12.33
CA TRP A 115 -7.89 -22.21 -11.13
C TRP A 115 -6.41 -22.35 -10.79
N SER A 116 -5.82 -21.30 -10.26
CA SER A 116 -4.41 -21.26 -9.86
C SER A 116 -4.09 -22.16 -8.66
N ASP A 117 -5.10 -22.54 -7.87
CA ASP A 117 -4.99 -23.57 -6.83
C ASP A 117 -4.97 -25.02 -7.37
N GLY A 118 -5.05 -25.19 -8.69
CA GLY A 118 -5.01 -26.47 -9.39
C GLY A 118 -6.34 -27.19 -9.50
N SER A 119 -7.43 -26.62 -8.98
CA SER A 119 -8.78 -27.16 -9.16
C SER A 119 -9.35 -26.84 -10.54
N ALA A 120 -10.35 -27.60 -10.96
CA ALA A 120 -11.05 -27.40 -12.23
C ALA A 120 -12.07 -26.26 -12.13
N VAL A 121 -12.25 -25.53 -13.22
CA VAL A 121 -13.35 -24.55 -13.35
C VAL A 121 -14.61 -25.32 -13.74
N ASP A 122 -15.41 -25.68 -12.73
CA ASP A 122 -16.60 -26.52 -12.88
C ASP A 122 -17.91 -25.72 -12.99
N ASP A 123 -17.98 -24.58 -12.29
CA ASP A 123 -19.10 -23.63 -12.34
C ASP A 123 -18.67 -22.36 -13.09
N VAL A 124 -19.59 -21.79 -13.86
CA VAL A 124 -19.30 -20.68 -14.77
C VAL A 124 -20.15 -19.47 -14.43
N TYR A 125 -19.51 -18.36 -14.08
CA TYR A 125 -20.17 -17.08 -13.77
C TYR A 125 -19.64 -15.92 -14.64
N TRP A 126 -19.28 -16.22 -15.89
CA TRP A 126 -18.91 -15.20 -16.89
C TRP A 126 -20.02 -14.16 -17.07
N GLU A 127 -19.62 -12.94 -17.39
CA GLU A 127 -20.55 -11.92 -17.87
C GLU A 127 -21.09 -12.30 -19.26
N GLU A 128 -22.15 -11.61 -19.67
CA GLU A 128 -22.67 -11.76 -21.03
C GLU A 128 -21.56 -11.42 -22.03
N ASP A 129 -21.37 -12.28 -23.02
CA ASP A 129 -20.32 -12.23 -24.05
C ASP A 129 -18.87 -12.52 -23.59
N GLU A 130 -18.66 -12.97 -22.34
CA GLU A 130 -17.34 -13.38 -21.83
C GLU A 130 -17.19 -14.92 -21.71
N PRO A 131 -15.96 -15.47 -21.79
CA PRO A 131 -14.71 -14.77 -22.09
C PRO A 131 -14.60 -14.43 -23.58
N SER A 132 -14.17 -13.21 -23.89
CA SER A 132 -14.17 -12.65 -25.25
C SER A 132 -12.82 -12.72 -25.95
N ASN A 133 -11.74 -12.92 -25.19
CA ASN A 133 -10.35 -12.90 -25.64
C ASN A 133 -10.03 -11.69 -26.54
N SER A 134 -10.43 -10.51 -26.06
CA SER A 134 -10.31 -9.28 -26.82
C SER A 134 -8.85 -8.99 -27.16
N GLY A 135 -8.55 -8.84 -28.45
CA GLY A 135 -7.19 -8.57 -28.92
C GLY A 135 -6.21 -9.74 -28.86
N GLN A 136 -6.67 -10.98 -28.64
CA GLN A 136 -5.88 -12.23 -28.64
C GLN A 136 -4.76 -12.24 -27.57
N GLY A 137 -5.13 -12.23 -26.30
CA GLY A 137 -4.18 -12.24 -25.19
C GLY A 137 -4.76 -12.06 -23.79
N GLU A 138 -6.08 -12.19 -23.62
CA GLU A 138 -6.75 -12.03 -22.32
C GLU A 138 -6.82 -13.37 -21.60
N ASN A 139 -5.75 -13.69 -20.86
CA ASN A 139 -5.59 -15.03 -20.30
C ASN A 139 -5.81 -15.10 -18.78
N CYS A 140 -6.31 -14.04 -18.17
CA CYS A 140 -6.44 -13.91 -16.72
C CYS A 140 -7.83 -13.40 -16.33
N MET A 141 -8.41 -13.99 -15.29
CA MET A 141 -9.79 -13.76 -14.89
C MET A 141 -9.88 -12.64 -13.84
N GLU A 142 -10.78 -11.69 -14.07
CA GLU A 142 -11.19 -10.69 -13.09
C GLU A 142 -12.67 -10.82 -12.72
N LEU A 143 -13.02 -10.33 -11.53
CA LEU A 143 -14.39 -10.25 -11.04
C LEU A 143 -14.88 -8.81 -11.12
N HIS A 144 -15.98 -8.61 -11.84
CA HIS A 144 -16.73 -7.36 -11.85
C HIS A 144 -17.74 -7.30 -10.71
N THR A 145 -17.76 -6.16 -10.02
CA THR A 145 -18.69 -5.93 -8.91
C THR A 145 -19.54 -4.67 -9.06
N GLY A 146 -19.25 -3.84 -10.08
CA GLY A 146 -19.97 -2.61 -10.40
C GLY A 146 -20.54 -2.62 -11.83
N GLY A 147 -21.87 -2.55 -11.96
CA GLY A 147 -22.56 -2.52 -13.25
C GLY A 147 -22.68 -3.91 -13.90
N GLY A 148 -21.58 -4.63 -13.98
CA GLY A 148 -21.49 -6.05 -14.29
C GLY A 148 -21.45 -6.93 -13.02
N GLN A 149 -22.01 -8.14 -13.08
CA GLN A 149 -22.02 -9.12 -11.99
C GLN A 149 -21.49 -10.48 -12.47
N GLY A 150 -20.23 -10.56 -12.84
CA GLY A 150 -19.63 -11.83 -13.23
C GLY A 150 -18.13 -11.76 -13.44
N TRP A 151 -17.61 -12.78 -14.10
CA TRP A 151 -16.22 -12.90 -14.47
C TRP A 151 -15.98 -12.31 -15.85
N ASN A 152 -14.80 -11.74 -16.03
CA ASN A 152 -14.32 -11.22 -17.30
C ASN A 152 -12.88 -11.72 -17.51
N ASP A 153 -12.49 -12.02 -18.74
CA ASP A 153 -11.09 -12.24 -19.09
C ASP A 153 -10.44 -10.92 -19.48
N VAL A 154 -9.18 -10.75 -19.08
CA VAL A 154 -8.43 -9.53 -19.40
C VAL A 154 -6.92 -9.86 -19.46
N SER A 155 -6.15 -8.95 -20.05
CA SER A 155 -4.70 -9.08 -20.09
C SER A 155 -4.10 -9.22 -18.68
N CYS A 156 -3.33 -10.28 -18.46
CA CYS A 156 -2.64 -10.57 -17.20
C CYS A 156 -1.67 -9.48 -16.72
N GLY A 157 -1.27 -8.58 -17.63
CA GLY A 157 -0.37 -7.46 -17.35
C GLY A 157 -1.06 -6.26 -16.69
N GLU A 158 -2.39 -6.23 -16.67
CA GLU A 158 -3.15 -5.17 -16.00
C GLU A 158 -2.88 -5.15 -14.50
N LEU A 159 -3.09 -3.99 -13.89
CA LEU A 159 -3.01 -3.86 -12.43
C LEU A 159 -4.42 -3.86 -11.85
N ARG A 160 -4.71 -4.78 -10.93
CA ARG A 160 -5.94 -4.81 -10.15
C ARG A 160 -5.66 -5.08 -8.67
N PHE A 161 -6.64 -4.74 -7.83
CA PHE A 161 -6.76 -5.36 -6.50
C PHE A 161 -7.16 -6.82 -6.65
N TYR A 162 -7.11 -7.60 -5.59
CA TYR A 162 -7.33 -9.04 -5.70
C TYR A 162 -7.81 -9.67 -4.41
N VAL A 163 -8.26 -10.92 -4.51
CA VAL A 163 -8.70 -11.72 -3.36
C VAL A 163 -7.88 -13.00 -3.32
N CYS A 164 -7.28 -13.30 -2.17
CA CYS A 164 -6.69 -14.59 -1.91
C CYS A 164 -7.70 -15.51 -1.20
N SER A 165 -7.58 -16.82 -1.42
CA SER A 165 -8.25 -17.85 -0.62
C SER A 165 -7.29 -18.94 -0.16
N MET A 166 -7.63 -19.58 0.96
CA MET A 166 -6.96 -20.79 1.46
C MET A 166 -7.95 -21.71 2.17
N GLU A 167 -7.57 -22.94 2.42
CA GLU A 167 -8.36 -23.86 3.25
C GLU A 167 -8.28 -23.51 4.74
N THR A 168 -9.34 -23.80 5.50
CA THR A 168 -9.35 -23.61 6.96
C THR A 168 -8.37 -24.53 7.68
N ARG A 169 -7.88 -24.12 8.86
CA ARG A 169 -6.88 -24.89 9.63
C ARG A 169 -7.30 -26.33 10.01
N SER A 170 -8.59 -26.66 9.94
CA SER A 170 -9.11 -28.02 10.21
C SER A 170 -8.72 -29.05 9.13
N SER A 171 -8.26 -28.61 7.94
CA SER A 171 -7.89 -29.49 6.82
C SER A 171 -6.38 -29.65 6.60
N LEU A 172 -5.53 -28.95 7.35
CA LEU A 172 -4.07 -29.00 7.25
C LEU A 172 -3.43 -29.32 8.61
N ALA A 173 -2.75 -30.47 8.71
CA ALA A 173 -1.99 -30.84 9.90
C ALA A 173 -0.91 -29.78 10.22
N ALA A 174 -1.00 -29.17 11.40
CA ALA A 174 -0.20 -28.01 11.77
C ALA A 174 1.26 -28.36 12.08
N LEU A 175 2.19 -27.56 11.53
CA LEU A 175 3.55 -27.38 12.04
C LEU A 175 3.60 -26.12 12.92
N PRO A 176 4.33 -26.13 14.06
CA PRO A 176 4.42 -24.96 14.92
C PRO A 176 5.29 -23.86 14.28
N SER A 177 4.78 -22.63 14.29
CA SER A 177 5.55 -21.41 14.04
C SER A 177 5.85 -20.75 15.38
N GLN A 178 7.12 -20.58 15.71
CA GLN A 178 7.55 -19.76 16.85
C GLN A 178 7.98 -18.39 16.33
N LYS A 179 7.47 -17.33 16.98
CA LYS A 179 7.95 -15.96 16.84
C LYS A 179 8.47 -15.55 18.21
N GLU A 180 9.79 -15.44 18.35
CA GLU A 180 10.41 -14.75 19.48
C GLU A 180 10.48 -13.26 19.15
N ALA A 181 10.05 -12.42 20.09
CA ALA A 181 10.28 -10.99 20.06
C ALA A 181 11.52 -10.69 20.91
N ASP A 182 12.54 -10.08 20.29
CA ASP A 182 13.72 -9.56 20.98
C ASP A 182 13.37 -8.15 21.50
N GLU A 183 13.11 -8.05 22.81
CA GLU A 183 13.01 -6.77 23.51
C GLU A 183 14.40 -6.13 23.59
N ARG A 184 14.59 -4.98 22.96
CA ARG A 184 15.74 -4.12 23.22
C ARG A 184 15.31 -2.75 23.73
N GLU A 185 15.96 -2.40 24.82
CA GLU A 185 15.86 -1.18 25.61
C GLU A 185 16.21 0.08 24.78
N LEU A 186 15.39 1.12 24.93
CA LEU A 186 15.51 2.40 24.23
C LEU A 186 16.72 3.20 24.73
N VAL A 187 17.50 3.74 23.79
CA VAL A 187 18.47 4.82 24.04
C VAL A 187 17.71 6.14 24.13
N GLU A 188 17.97 6.94 25.17
CA GLU A 188 17.34 8.26 25.35
C GLU A 188 17.61 9.24 24.19
N GLU A 189 16.56 10.01 23.86
CA GLU A 189 16.51 11.24 23.04
C GLU A 189 16.74 11.18 21.51
N VAL A 190 16.59 10.03 20.84
CA VAL A 190 16.61 10.00 19.36
C VAL A 190 15.21 9.83 18.79
N SER A 191 14.70 10.88 18.12
CA SER A 191 13.41 10.85 17.42
C SER A 191 13.40 9.80 16.31
N ILE A 192 12.42 8.90 16.31
CA ILE A 192 12.25 7.91 15.22
C ILE A 192 12.18 8.58 13.85
N TYR A 193 11.59 9.78 13.75
CA TYR A 193 11.55 10.56 12.51
C TYR A 193 12.96 10.84 11.97
N ASP A 194 13.90 11.23 12.84
CA ASP A 194 15.28 11.52 12.46
C ASP A 194 16.03 10.23 12.10
N VAL A 195 15.78 9.14 12.82
CA VAL A 195 16.35 7.82 12.50
C VAL A 195 15.94 7.39 11.10
N LEU A 196 14.66 7.47 10.76
CA LEU A 196 14.14 7.09 9.44
C LEU A 196 14.83 7.90 8.32
N TRP A 197 14.91 9.21 8.49
CA TRP A 197 15.55 10.09 7.50
C TRP A 197 17.06 9.85 7.38
N GLU A 198 17.81 9.91 8.48
CA GLU A 198 19.28 9.85 8.45
C GLU A 198 19.80 8.49 7.97
N THR A 199 19.10 7.40 8.30
CA THR A 199 19.47 6.04 7.81
C THR A 199 19.28 5.85 6.31
N SER A 200 18.45 6.68 5.66
CA SER A 200 18.13 6.59 4.24
C SER A 200 18.56 7.83 3.44
N LYS A 201 19.18 8.82 4.08
CA LYS A 201 19.64 10.07 3.45
C LYS A 201 20.56 9.84 2.25
N ARG A 202 21.42 8.81 2.31
CA ARG A 202 22.27 8.42 1.18
C ARG A 202 21.46 8.13 -0.09
N VAL A 203 20.25 7.56 0.03
CA VAL A 203 19.36 7.32 -1.12
C VAL A 203 18.92 8.65 -1.71
N ALA A 204 18.59 9.64 -0.88
CA ALA A 204 18.23 10.99 -1.33
C ALA A 204 19.39 11.70 -2.06
N ASP A 205 20.61 11.55 -1.53
CA ASP A 205 21.82 12.10 -2.16
C ASP A 205 22.08 11.44 -3.52
N GLU A 206 21.96 10.12 -3.62
CA GLU A 206 22.10 9.41 -4.89
C GLU A 206 21.02 9.83 -5.91
N THR A 207 19.79 10.11 -5.44
CA THR A 207 18.71 10.62 -6.30
C THR A 207 19.07 11.97 -6.92
N LEU A 208 19.70 12.90 -6.18
CA LEU A 208 20.14 14.21 -6.68
C LEU A 208 21.05 14.09 -7.92
N TYR A 209 21.85 13.04 -7.99
CA TYR A 209 22.79 12.80 -9.10
C TYR A 209 22.23 11.91 -10.22
N SER A 210 20.94 11.54 -10.16
CA SER A 210 20.29 10.79 -11.23
C SER A 210 20.41 11.48 -12.59
N ALA A 211 20.50 10.69 -13.66
CA ALA A 211 20.59 11.22 -15.02
C ALA A 211 19.39 12.09 -15.39
N PHE A 212 18.20 11.74 -14.90
CA PHE A 212 16.99 12.54 -15.06
C PHE A 212 17.13 13.94 -14.44
N LEU A 213 17.50 14.04 -13.15
CA LEU A 213 17.65 15.33 -12.48
C LEU A 213 18.80 16.16 -13.07
N ARG A 214 19.91 15.51 -13.42
CA ARG A 214 21.03 16.18 -14.13
C ARG A 214 20.61 16.70 -15.49
N GLY A 215 19.89 15.92 -16.29
CA GLY A 215 19.38 16.33 -17.59
C GLY A 215 18.40 17.50 -17.47
N MET A 216 17.52 17.45 -16.48
CA MET A 216 16.52 18.47 -16.21
C MET A 216 17.16 19.80 -15.79
N TYR A 217 18.13 19.77 -14.89
CA TYR A 217 18.86 20.96 -14.44
C TYR A 217 19.79 21.53 -15.53
N SER A 218 20.50 20.67 -16.26
CA SER A 218 21.40 21.08 -17.36
C SER A 218 20.67 21.53 -18.62
N ARG A 219 19.33 21.45 -18.63
CA ARG A 219 18.47 21.76 -19.77
C ARG A 219 18.65 20.90 -21.00
N ARG A 220 19.03 19.64 -20.76
CA ARG A 220 19.26 18.62 -21.80
C ARG A 220 18.25 17.47 -21.74
N LEU A 221 17.32 17.46 -20.78
CA LEU A 221 16.30 16.42 -20.70
C LEU A 221 15.33 16.53 -21.89
N PRO A 222 15.16 15.47 -22.70
CA PRO A 222 14.18 15.49 -23.79
C PRO A 222 12.75 15.67 -23.26
N ALA A 223 11.92 16.40 -24.00
CA ALA A 223 10.53 16.67 -23.59
C ALA A 223 9.70 15.39 -23.39
N ARG A 224 9.94 14.36 -24.22
CA ARG A 224 9.30 13.03 -24.10
C ARG A 224 9.56 12.39 -22.73
N CYS A 225 10.82 12.41 -22.28
CA CYS A 225 11.25 11.83 -21.01
C CYS A 225 10.57 12.52 -19.82
N TYR A 226 10.43 13.84 -19.89
CA TYR A 226 9.73 14.61 -18.87
C TYR A 226 8.22 14.33 -18.86
N ALA A 227 7.59 14.23 -20.04
CA ALA A 227 6.19 13.89 -20.17
C ALA A 227 5.89 12.47 -19.64
N ASP A 228 6.72 11.50 -20.00
CA ASP A 228 6.60 10.12 -19.52
C ASP A 228 6.74 10.06 -17.99
N PHE A 229 7.70 10.79 -17.40
CA PHE A 229 7.82 10.92 -15.95
C PHE A 229 6.52 11.44 -15.32
N CYS A 230 5.96 12.52 -15.85
CA CYS A 230 4.71 13.08 -15.37
C CYS A 230 3.53 12.10 -15.48
N HIS A 231 3.42 11.38 -16.59
CA HIS A 231 2.40 10.33 -16.76
C HIS A 231 2.53 9.21 -15.73
N GLN A 232 3.76 8.74 -15.47
CA GLN A 232 4.04 7.70 -14.48
C GLN A 232 3.77 8.18 -13.04
N GLU A 233 4.09 9.43 -12.71
CA GLU A 233 3.77 10.05 -11.42
C GLU A 233 2.26 10.20 -11.21
N MET A 234 1.53 10.68 -12.21
CA MET A 234 0.07 10.78 -12.15
C MET A 234 -0.57 9.40 -11.96
N LEU A 235 -0.06 8.39 -12.67
CA LEU A 235 -0.50 7.01 -12.51
C LEU A 235 -0.23 6.51 -11.09
N TYR A 236 1.01 6.65 -10.58
CA TYR A 236 1.33 6.26 -9.20
C TYR A 236 0.40 6.92 -8.18
N LEU A 237 0.18 8.24 -8.31
CA LEU A 237 -0.65 9.01 -7.39
C LEU A 237 -2.12 8.55 -7.42
N ASP A 238 -2.70 8.34 -8.60
CA ASP A 238 -4.05 7.80 -8.78
C ASP A 238 -4.26 6.44 -8.10
N ARG A 239 -3.27 5.55 -8.26
CA ARG A 239 -3.27 4.22 -7.67
C ARG A 239 -3.16 4.28 -6.14
N VAL A 240 -2.28 5.12 -5.60
CA VAL A 240 -2.15 5.33 -4.15
C VAL A 240 -3.39 5.99 -3.54
N ILE A 241 -3.99 6.97 -4.21
CA ILE A 241 -5.27 7.57 -3.80
C ILE A 241 -6.33 6.47 -3.65
N THR A 242 -6.50 5.64 -4.67
CA THR A 242 -7.51 4.57 -4.66
C THR A 242 -7.25 3.57 -3.51
N MET A 243 -6.00 3.16 -3.31
CA MET A 243 -5.62 2.26 -2.21
C MET A 243 -5.92 2.89 -0.84
N LEU A 244 -5.50 4.14 -0.63
CA LEU A 244 -5.77 4.87 0.62
C LEU A 244 -7.26 5.03 0.87
N GLN A 245 -8.06 5.30 -0.17
CA GLN A 245 -9.51 5.39 -0.05
C GLN A 245 -10.12 4.11 0.52
N VAL A 246 -9.66 2.95 0.04
CA VAL A 246 -10.13 1.65 0.53
C VAL A 246 -9.70 1.45 1.98
N LEU A 247 -8.40 1.60 2.27
CA LEU A 247 -7.83 1.38 3.60
C LEU A 247 -8.46 2.28 4.68
N ILE A 248 -8.60 3.58 4.40
CA ILE A 248 -9.19 4.56 5.33
C ILE A 248 -10.65 4.21 5.66
N ARG A 249 -11.38 3.61 4.72
CA ARG A 249 -12.79 3.25 4.90
C ARG A 249 -12.97 1.95 5.68
N THR A 250 -12.07 0.99 5.53
CA THR A 250 -12.28 -0.39 5.97
C THR A 250 -11.53 -0.75 7.25
N VAL A 251 -10.45 -0.03 7.57
CA VAL A 251 -9.59 -0.32 8.72
C VAL A 251 -9.78 0.71 9.82
N GLN A 252 -9.80 0.23 11.06
CA GLN A 252 -9.85 1.06 12.26
C GLN A 252 -8.43 1.36 12.74
N GLY A 253 -8.21 2.55 13.27
CA GLY A 253 -6.92 2.97 13.81
C GLY A 253 -7.03 4.20 14.70
N PRO A 254 -5.92 4.67 15.28
CA PRO A 254 -5.91 5.85 16.13
C PRO A 254 -6.51 7.07 15.42
N PRO A 255 -7.45 7.82 16.04
CA PRO A 255 -8.21 8.86 15.35
C PRO A 255 -7.37 9.96 14.70
N ASP A 256 -6.26 10.33 15.31
CA ASP A 256 -5.31 11.31 14.79
C ASP A 256 -4.53 10.79 13.57
N ILE A 257 -4.09 9.53 13.60
CA ILE A 257 -3.50 8.85 12.43
C ILE A 257 -4.50 8.79 11.28
N MET A 258 -5.73 8.34 11.54
CA MET A 258 -6.75 8.22 10.49
C MET A 258 -7.14 9.59 9.92
N GLN A 259 -7.26 10.63 10.76
CA GLN A 259 -7.49 12.00 10.29
C GLN A 259 -6.32 12.56 9.49
N PHE A 260 -5.08 12.16 9.82
CA PHE A 260 -3.91 12.54 9.03
C PHE A 260 -3.98 11.88 7.65
N LEU A 261 -4.21 10.56 7.59
CA LEU A 261 -4.33 9.81 6.34
C LEU A 261 -5.45 10.37 5.44
N GLN A 262 -6.60 10.73 6.03
CA GLN A 262 -7.70 11.40 5.31
C GLN A 262 -7.27 12.73 4.68
N ARG A 263 -6.52 13.55 5.43
CA ARG A 263 -5.98 14.82 4.91
C ARG A 263 -4.95 14.60 3.81
N THR A 264 -4.08 13.60 3.96
CA THR A 264 -3.11 13.22 2.91
C THR A 264 -3.82 12.75 1.65
N HIS A 265 -4.80 11.86 1.79
CA HIS A 265 -5.64 11.39 0.69
C HIS A 265 -6.31 12.56 -0.06
N GLN A 266 -6.92 13.51 0.66
CA GLN A 266 -7.53 14.69 0.04
C GLN A 266 -6.50 15.53 -0.75
N ARG A 267 -5.28 15.72 -0.22
CA ARG A 267 -4.23 16.48 -0.93
C ARG A 267 -3.74 15.79 -2.18
N TYR A 268 -3.63 14.47 -2.15
CA TYR A 268 -3.29 13.69 -3.33
C TYR A 268 -4.37 13.83 -4.40
N GLN A 269 -5.65 13.79 -4.03
CA GLN A 269 -6.75 14.05 -4.96
C GLN A 269 -6.69 15.46 -5.57
N GLU A 270 -6.42 16.48 -4.76
CA GLU A 270 -6.27 17.86 -5.23
C GLU A 270 -5.09 18.00 -6.19
N SER A 271 -3.94 17.39 -5.87
CA SER A 271 -2.74 17.42 -6.71
C SER A 271 -2.93 16.69 -8.03
N LEU A 272 -3.57 15.52 -8.02
CA LEU A 272 -3.88 14.77 -9.24
C LEU A 272 -4.85 15.54 -10.14
N LYS A 273 -5.89 16.15 -9.55
CA LYS A 273 -6.85 16.99 -10.29
C LYS A 273 -6.19 18.21 -10.92
N GLU A 274 -5.26 18.85 -10.20
CA GLU A 274 -4.47 19.95 -10.74
C GLU A 274 -3.61 19.49 -11.93
N ALA A 275 -2.99 18.30 -11.84
CA ALA A 275 -2.25 17.69 -12.94
C ALA A 275 -3.10 17.41 -14.17
N GLN A 276 -4.26 16.79 -13.99
CA GLN A 276 -5.18 16.47 -15.08
C GLN A 276 -5.67 17.73 -15.82
N ASN A 277 -5.90 18.83 -15.11
CA ASN A 277 -6.33 20.10 -15.71
C ASN A 277 -5.25 20.78 -16.56
N GLN A 278 -3.98 20.42 -16.35
CA GLN A 278 -2.83 21.01 -17.05
C GLN A 278 -2.31 20.11 -18.17
N THR A 279 -2.62 18.82 -18.15
CA THR A 279 -2.42 17.91 -19.28
C THR A 279 -3.47 18.13 -20.37
N PRO A 280 -3.19 17.78 -21.64
CA PRO A 280 -4.18 17.84 -22.70
C PRO A 280 -5.49 17.14 -22.28
N PRO A 281 -6.67 17.69 -22.62
CA PRO A 281 -7.91 16.95 -22.48
C PRO A 281 -7.71 15.62 -23.22
N HIS A 282 -8.17 14.50 -22.65
CA HIS A 282 -8.04 13.12 -23.17
C HIS A 282 -6.92 12.22 -22.61
N LEU A 283 -6.07 12.64 -21.66
CA LEU A 283 -5.19 11.67 -20.99
C LEU A 283 -6.01 10.72 -20.10
N ASN A 284 -6.22 9.49 -20.57
CA ASN A 284 -6.82 8.43 -19.77
C ASN A 284 -5.72 7.74 -18.94
N LEU A 285 -5.78 7.88 -17.61
CA LEU A 285 -4.77 7.27 -16.73
C LEU A 285 -4.78 5.74 -16.79
N SER A 286 -5.94 5.14 -17.07
CA SER A 286 -6.07 3.69 -17.20
C SER A 286 -5.37 3.13 -18.44
N SER A 287 -5.09 3.95 -19.47
CA SER A 287 -4.34 3.50 -20.65
C SER A 287 -2.83 3.66 -20.53
N ILE A 288 -2.34 4.26 -19.44
CA ILE A 288 -0.90 4.43 -19.22
C ILE A 288 -0.32 3.11 -18.72
N GLN A 289 0.57 2.53 -19.50
CA GLN A 289 1.29 1.32 -19.10
C GLN A 289 2.29 1.66 -17.98
N PRO A 290 2.20 1.01 -16.81
CA PRO A 290 3.07 1.30 -15.67
C PRO A 290 4.50 0.81 -15.95
N SER A 291 5.47 1.69 -15.73
CA SER A 291 6.88 1.37 -15.78
C SER A 291 7.24 0.32 -14.72
N ALA A 292 8.38 -0.35 -14.87
CA ALA A 292 8.88 -1.29 -13.85
C ALA A 292 9.02 -0.62 -12.47
N ALA A 293 9.46 0.64 -12.43
CA ALA A 293 9.59 1.39 -11.18
C ALA A 293 8.24 1.65 -10.51
N VAL A 294 7.23 2.11 -11.26
CA VAL A 294 5.87 2.32 -10.73
C VAL A 294 5.25 1.00 -10.28
N ARG A 295 5.40 -0.08 -11.05
CA ARG A 295 4.92 -1.41 -10.66
C ARG A 295 5.54 -1.87 -9.34
N GLN A 296 6.87 -1.81 -9.24
CA GLN A 296 7.58 -2.20 -8.02
C GLN A 296 7.17 -1.35 -6.82
N TYR A 297 7.00 -0.04 -7.01
CA TYR A 297 6.54 0.86 -5.96
C TYR A 297 5.14 0.44 -5.48
N LEU A 298 4.16 0.33 -6.38
CA LEU A 298 2.80 -0.08 -6.00
C LEU A 298 2.76 -1.46 -5.34
N GLN A 299 3.57 -2.41 -5.81
CA GLN A 299 3.66 -3.74 -5.25
C GLN A 299 4.33 -3.77 -3.88
N SER A 300 5.19 -2.82 -3.51
CA SER A 300 5.79 -2.81 -2.17
C SER A 300 4.76 -2.59 -1.04
N PHE A 301 3.54 -2.15 -1.36
CA PHE A 301 2.47 -2.00 -0.37
C PHE A 301 1.88 -3.33 0.13
N HIS A 302 2.17 -4.46 -0.52
CA HIS A 302 1.80 -5.80 -0.06
C HIS A 302 2.11 -6.06 1.42
N ASP A 303 3.32 -5.68 1.85
CA ASP A 303 3.79 -5.90 3.21
C ASP A 303 3.33 -4.80 4.18
N ILE A 304 2.68 -3.75 3.67
CA ILE A 304 2.29 -2.56 4.45
C ILE A 304 0.79 -2.59 4.75
N VAL A 305 -0.07 -2.99 3.80
CA VAL A 305 -1.53 -2.92 3.97
C VAL A 305 -2.08 -3.79 5.10
N ASN A 306 -1.35 -4.83 5.50
CA ASN A 306 -1.71 -5.70 6.63
C ASN A 306 -1.15 -5.23 7.98
N GLU A 307 -0.30 -4.21 7.97
CA GLU A 307 0.29 -3.62 9.16
C GLU A 307 -0.63 -2.54 9.76
N GLU A 308 -0.32 -2.12 10.98
CA GLU A 308 -1.07 -1.05 11.65
C GLU A 308 -0.95 0.29 10.89
N PRO A 309 -1.97 1.18 10.95
CA PRO A 309 -1.99 2.44 10.21
C PRO A 309 -0.78 3.36 10.40
N ILE A 310 -0.03 3.21 11.50
CA ILE A 310 1.23 3.93 11.72
C ILE A 310 2.30 3.58 10.67
N TYR A 311 2.37 2.32 10.22
CA TYR A 311 3.31 1.89 9.19
C TYR A 311 2.91 2.39 7.81
N TRP A 312 1.63 2.66 7.58
CA TRP A 312 1.16 3.34 6.36
C TRP A 312 1.68 4.77 6.31
N LEU A 313 1.67 5.49 7.44
CA LEU A 313 2.29 6.82 7.53
C LEU A 313 3.79 6.76 7.23
N VAL A 314 4.50 5.79 7.81
CA VAL A 314 5.92 5.56 7.53
C VAL A 314 6.16 5.32 6.04
N SER A 315 5.27 4.59 5.37
CA SER A 315 5.39 4.30 3.93
C SER A 315 5.16 5.52 3.02
N LEU A 316 4.36 6.49 3.46
CA LEU A 316 4.06 7.71 2.70
C LEU A 316 5.10 8.82 2.94
N LEU A 317 5.83 8.75 4.06
CA LEU A 317 6.78 9.77 4.47
C LEU A 317 7.93 10.02 3.46
N PRO A 318 8.54 9.00 2.81
CA PRO A 318 9.61 9.19 1.83
C PRO A 318 9.29 10.19 0.74
N ARG A 319 8.10 10.11 0.13
CA ARG A 319 7.64 11.07 -0.87
C ARG A 319 7.60 12.49 -0.31
N ALA A 320 7.00 12.63 0.87
CA ALA A 320 6.83 13.92 1.55
C ALA A 320 8.14 14.58 1.99
N LEU A 321 9.22 13.81 2.18
CA LEU A 321 10.54 14.34 2.57
C LEU A 321 11.52 14.48 1.40
N LEU A 322 11.54 13.49 0.50
CA LEU A 322 12.48 13.47 -0.61
C LEU A 322 12.20 14.63 -1.58
N ARG A 323 10.94 14.90 -1.94
CA ARG A 323 10.61 15.93 -2.94
C ARG A 323 11.06 17.34 -2.48
N PRO A 324 10.78 17.80 -1.25
CA PRO A 324 11.32 19.06 -0.74
C PRO A 324 12.86 19.06 -0.63
N TYR A 325 13.46 17.93 -0.25
CA TYR A 325 14.91 17.78 -0.17
C TYR A 325 15.57 17.99 -1.53
N LEU A 326 15.06 17.34 -2.58
CA LEU A 326 15.53 17.50 -3.95
C LEU A 326 15.37 18.95 -4.40
N ALA A 327 14.19 19.54 -4.20
CA ALA A 327 13.90 20.92 -4.59
C ALA A 327 14.85 21.95 -3.95
N LYS A 328 15.23 21.72 -2.68
CA LYS A 328 16.15 22.60 -1.93
C LYS A 328 17.61 22.46 -2.37
N ASN A 329 18.05 21.24 -2.67
CA ASN A 329 19.46 20.92 -2.92
C ASN A 329 19.82 20.83 -4.41
N LEU A 330 18.84 20.89 -5.30
CA LEU A 330 19.11 21.08 -6.72
C LEU A 330 19.85 22.41 -6.91
N PRO A 331 20.97 22.43 -7.64
CA PRO A 331 21.82 23.60 -7.79
C PRO A 331 21.18 24.61 -8.75
N LEU A 332 20.00 25.15 -8.46
CA LEU A 332 19.36 26.17 -9.29
C LEU A 332 20.29 27.39 -9.38
N GLY A 333 20.95 27.56 -10.53
CA GLY A 333 21.82 28.70 -10.83
C GLY A 333 21.24 30.02 -10.33
N GLU A 334 22.13 30.81 -9.71
CA GLU A 334 21.90 32.01 -8.91
C GLU A 334 20.52 32.70 -8.98
N ARG A 335 19.97 32.91 -7.78
CA ARG A 335 18.83 33.80 -7.45
C ARG A 335 18.91 35.14 -8.21
N THR A 336 18.20 35.25 -9.32
CA THR A 336 17.82 36.56 -9.87
C THR A 336 16.29 36.74 -9.80
N ARG A 337 15.92 37.66 -8.88
CA ARG A 337 14.65 38.39 -8.68
C ARG A 337 13.35 37.64 -8.28
N PRO A 338 12.55 38.24 -7.37
CA PRO A 338 11.24 37.74 -6.98
C PRO A 338 10.16 38.28 -7.94
N GLY A 339 9.69 37.42 -8.82
CA GLY A 339 8.47 37.60 -9.62
C GLY A 339 7.91 36.22 -9.90
N PRO A 340 6.62 36.08 -10.29
CA PRO A 340 6.08 34.80 -10.72
C PRO A 340 6.91 34.33 -11.92
N ARG A 341 7.75 33.31 -11.70
CA ARG A 341 8.67 32.83 -12.73
C ARG A 341 7.83 32.11 -13.79
N PRO A 342 7.87 32.55 -15.07
CA PRO A 342 7.38 31.73 -16.16
C PRO A 342 8.23 30.45 -16.18
N CYS A 343 7.61 29.30 -16.49
CA CYS A 343 8.37 28.07 -16.72
C CYS A 343 9.54 28.36 -17.66
N LEU A 344 10.77 28.05 -17.23
CA LEU A 344 12.03 28.45 -17.88
C LEU A 344 12.28 27.78 -19.26
N TYR A 345 11.25 27.14 -19.83
CA TYR A 345 11.22 26.60 -21.18
C TYR A 345 9.91 27.01 -21.84
N PRO A 346 9.96 27.72 -22.99
CA PRO A 346 8.76 28.06 -23.79
C PRO A 346 7.96 26.83 -24.26
N TRP A 347 8.53 25.62 -24.23
CA TRP A 347 7.86 24.36 -24.54
C TRP A 347 7.26 23.67 -23.30
N LEU A 348 7.75 23.95 -22.09
CA LEU A 348 7.11 23.48 -20.85
C LEU A 348 5.81 24.24 -20.55
N SER A 349 5.57 25.38 -21.21
CA SER A 349 4.23 25.99 -21.27
C SER A 349 3.22 25.20 -22.10
N LEU A 350 3.65 24.21 -22.90
CA LEU A 350 2.76 23.28 -23.61
C LEU A 350 2.45 22.01 -22.79
N PHE A 351 3.27 21.72 -21.78
CA PHE A 351 3.07 20.62 -20.82
C PHE A 351 3.37 21.10 -19.40
N PRO A 352 2.53 21.97 -18.81
CA PRO A 352 2.64 22.30 -17.41
C PRO A 352 2.31 21.02 -16.62
N CYS A 353 3.33 20.41 -16.04
CA CYS A 353 3.17 19.31 -15.12
C CYS A 353 3.24 19.90 -13.71
N PRO A 354 2.13 19.99 -12.96
CA PRO A 354 2.13 20.56 -11.62
C PRO A 354 2.85 19.67 -10.62
N CYS A 355 3.24 18.45 -11.02
CA CYS A 355 4.14 17.59 -10.28
C CYS A 355 5.52 18.21 -10.04
N TYR A 356 5.80 19.41 -10.56
CA TYR A 356 7.02 20.17 -10.32
C TYR A 356 6.92 21.19 -9.18
N GLN A 357 5.77 21.32 -8.51
CA GLN A 357 5.74 21.93 -7.17
C GLN A 357 6.26 20.90 -6.15
N TRP A 358 7.52 20.47 -6.26
CA TRP A 358 8.16 19.49 -5.35
C TRP A 358 8.16 19.91 -3.87
N GLY A 359 7.84 21.17 -3.57
CA GLY A 359 7.57 21.68 -2.22
C GLY A 359 6.10 22.02 -1.94
N GLY A 360 5.16 21.51 -2.73
CA GLY A 360 3.74 21.88 -2.72
C GLY A 360 2.74 20.72 -2.73
N GLU A 361 3.09 19.56 -3.32
CA GLU A 361 2.19 18.39 -3.41
C GLU A 361 1.78 17.84 -2.02
N ASP A 362 2.69 17.82 -1.05
CA ASP A 362 2.38 17.38 0.31
C ASP A 362 2.06 18.52 1.27
N MET A 363 2.44 19.77 0.94
CA MET A 363 2.02 20.99 1.63
C MET A 363 2.53 22.22 0.89
N LYS A 364 1.63 23.13 0.48
CA LYS A 364 1.99 24.44 -0.05
C LYS A 364 3.00 25.16 0.86
N SER A 365 4.26 25.24 0.40
CA SER A 365 5.20 26.24 0.87
C SER A 365 4.61 27.62 0.54
N ASP A 366 4.26 28.42 1.54
CA ASP A 366 4.10 29.84 1.31
C ASP A 366 5.48 30.38 0.95
N GLN A 367 5.62 30.99 -0.24
CA GLN A 367 6.90 31.39 -0.85
C GLN A 367 7.75 32.33 0.03
N ARG A 368 7.20 32.81 1.15
CA ARG A 368 7.85 33.71 2.10
C ARG A 368 8.64 33.03 3.22
N ASN A 369 8.42 31.74 3.51
CA ASN A 369 9.18 31.04 4.56
C ASN A 369 9.34 29.55 4.23
N GLN A 370 10.48 29.23 3.63
CA GLN A 370 10.92 27.88 3.24
C GLN A 370 11.35 27.05 4.46
N LYS A 371 10.43 26.82 5.39
CA LYS A 371 10.58 25.79 6.44
C LYS A 371 9.93 24.50 5.93
N ASP A 372 10.64 23.39 6.06
CA ASP A 372 10.12 22.05 5.83
C ASP A 372 8.88 21.84 6.71
N LYS A 373 7.69 21.93 6.11
CA LYS A 373 6.45 21.71 6.81
C LYS A 373 6.15 20.21 6.91
N SER A 374 6.70 19.33 6.05
CA SER A 374 6.48 17.87 6.10
C SER A 374 6.91 17.32 7.45
N GLY A 375 8.09 17.72 7.92
CA GLY A 375 8.52 17.46 9.28
C GLY A 375 7.56 17.99 10.35
N ALA A 376 6.93 19.15 10.16
CA ALA A 376 6.04 19.73 11.15
C ALA A 376 4.72 18.95 11.37
N TYR A 377 4.29 18.09 10.44
CA TYR A 377 3.06 17.29 10.62
C TYR A 377 3.34 15.80 10.87
N TYR A 378 4.34 15.20 10.21
CA TYR A 378 4.67 13.79 10.43
C TYR A 378 5.41 13.56 11.75
N ARG A 379 6.36 14.45 12.11
CA ARG A 379 7.21 14.27 13.30
C ARG A 379 6.39 14.16 14.60
N PRO A 380 5.46 15.08 14.92
CA PRO A 380 4.75 14.99 16.20
C PRO A 380 3.91 13.71 16.32
N LEU A 381 3.42 13.19 15.18
CA LEU A 381 2.64 11.97 15.14
C LEU A 381 3.53 10.74 15.33
N LEU A 382 4.67 10.66 14.62
CA LEU A 382 5.61 9.56 14.78
C LEU A 382 6.25 9.52 16.17
N GLU A 383 6.64 10.67 16.72
CA GLU A 383 7.19 10.77 18.08
C GLU A 383 6.16 10.37 19.14
N LYS A 384 4.87 10.68 18.93
CA LYS A 384 3.79 10.27 19.85
C LYS A 384 3.65 8.74 19.94
N TYR A 385 3.90 8.02 18.84
CA TYR A 385 3.74 6.56 18.77
C TYR A 385 5.07 5.81 18.80
N GLN A 386 6.20 6.49 19.01
CA GLN A 386 7.53 5.88 18.87
C GLN A 386 7.77 4.68 19.79
N ASP A 387 7.17 4.69 20.99
CA ASP A 387 7.36 3.63 21.99
C ASP A 387 6.68 2.30 21.61
N VAL A 388 5.74 2.33 20.65
CA VAL A 388 5.03 1.14 20.15
C VAL A 388 5.41 0.75 18.73
N ILE A 389 6.27 1.54 18.06
CA ILE A 389 6.73 1.24 16.71
C ILE A 389 7.92 0.29 16.78
N ASP A 390 7.86 -0.81 16.02
CA ASP A 390 9.04 -1.62 15.72
C ASP A 390 9.96 -0.81 14.81
N VAL A 391 11.05 -0.31 15.39
CA VAL A 391 12.02 0.56 14.71
C VAL A 391 12.64 -0.12 13.50
N TYR A 392 12.96 -1.42 13.59
CA TYR A 392 13.56 -2.15 12.46
C TYR A 392 12.57 -2.28 11.31
N LYS A 393 11.31 -2.61 11.61
CA LYS A 393 10.24 -2.67 10.61
C LYS A 393 10.02 -1.30 9.96
N ALA A 394 9.93 -0.24 10.76
CA ALA A 394 9.72 1.11 10.26
C ALA A 394 10.88 1.58 9.37
N VAL A 395 12.13 1.33 9.78
CA VAL A 395 13.34 1.65 8.97
C VAL A 395 13.32 0.89 7.65
N ASN A 396 12.97 -0.40 7.66
CA ASN A 396 12.91 -1.20 6.43
C ASN A 396 11.82 -0.70 5.47
N ILE A 397 10.62 -0.40 5.98
CA ILE A 397 9.52 0.16 5.19
C ILE A 397 9.94 1.51 4.59
N PHE A 398 10.44 2.43 5.43
CA PHE A 398 10.87 3.76 4.97
C PHE A 398 11.96 3.68 3.91
N ARG A 399 12.99 2.86 4.15
CA ARG A 399 14.11 2.69 3.22
C ARG A 399 13.66 2.08 1.89
N LEU A 400 12.80 1.06 1.91
CA LEU A 400 12.25 0.47 0.69
C LEU A 400 11.49 1.51 -0.14
N GLN A 401 10.67 2.31 0.53
CA GLN A 401 9.91 3.37 -0.14
C GLN A 401 10.79 4.52 -0.64
N MET A 402 11.89 4.86 0.04
CA MET A 402 12.91 5.78 -0.49
C MET A 402 13.57 5.24 -1.75
N ILE A 403 13.85 3.93 -1.81
CA ILE A 403 14.43 3.28 -3.00
C ILE A 403 13.43 3.30 -4.16
N ASN A 404 12.16 3.02 -3.89
CA ASN A 404 11.10 3.06 -4.91
C ASN A 404 10.90 4.49 -5.46
N GLU A 405 10.91 5.50 -4.59
CA GLU A 405 10.89 6.91 -5.01
C GLU A 405 12.11 7.24 -5.88
N LYS A 406 13.32 6.85 -5.47
CA LYS A 406 14.54 7.00 -6.29
C LYS A 406 14.37 6.33 -7.66
N ALA A 407 13.77 5.14 -7.71
CA ALA A 407 13.59 4.40 -8.95
C ALA A 407 12.77 5.18 -9.99
N LEU A 408 11.82 6.03 -9.58
CA LEU A 408 11.08 6.92 -10.48
C LEU A 408 12.01 7.95 -11.16
N PHE A 409 13.08 8.39 -10.48
CA PHE A 409 14.06 9.32 -11.06
C PHE A 409 15.18 8.63 -11.83
N THR A 410 15.36 7.32 -11.66
CA THR A 410 16.45 6.56 -12.29
C THR A 410 15.99 5.55 -13.33
N SER A 411 14.69 5.28 -13.45
CA SER A 411 14.15 4.41 -14.51
C SER A 411 14.58 4.93 -15.87
N SER A 412 14.92 4.02 -16.80
CA SER A 412 15.54 4.34 -18.09
C SER A 412 14.65 5.25 -18.95
N TRP A 413 14.74 6.56 -18.73
CA TRP A 413 14.09 7.58 -19.54
C TRP A 413 14.78 7.74 -20.90
N PHE A 414 16.01 7.23 -21.02
CA PHE A 414 16.79 7.20 -22.24
C PHE A 414 16.56 5.85 -22.95
N PRO A 415 16.21 5.84 -24.25
CA PRO A 415 16.21 4.61 -25.02
C PRO A 415 17.60 3.97 -24.94
N THR A 416 17.65 2.64 -24.80
CA THR A 416 18.88 1.86 -24.98
C THR A 416 19.43 2.14 -26.37
N GLY A 417 20.49 2.95 -26.46
CA GLY A 417 21.05 3.46 -27.70
C GLY A 417 21.67 4.86 -27.62
N ASP A 418 21.31 5.67 -26.61
CA ASP A 418 21.85 7.03 -26.41
C ASP A 418 22.95 7.10 -25.32
N GLU A 419 23.44 5.96 -24.81
CA GLU A 419 24.55 5.92 -23.83
C GLU A 419 25.91 6.34 -24.43
N GLU A 420 26.07 6.32 -25.76
CA GLU A 420 27.33 6.66 -26.43
C GLU A 420 27.65 8.17 -26.50
N GLU A 421 26.76 9.09 -26.08
CA GLU A 421 27.04 10.54 -26.15
C GLU A 421 27.19 11.25 -24.78
N VAL A 422 27.28 10.50 -23.67
CA VAL A 422 27.57 11.09 -22.34
C VAL A 422 28.93 10.66 -21.77
N GLU A 423 29.74 9.96 -22.54
CA GLU A 423 31.15 9.72 -22.19
C GLU A 423 32.06 10.68 -22.97
N ASP A 424 32.53 11.74 -22.29
CA ASP A 424 33.97 12.00 -22.33
C ASP A 424 34.48 12.87 -21.17
N GLN A 425 35.50 12.31 -20.51
CA GLN A 425 36.60 12.90 -19.71
C GLN A 425 36.48 12.93 -18.18
N PRO A 426 37.59 12.64 -17.46
CA PRO A 426 38.32 11.38 -17.47
C PRO A 426 38.38 10.76 -16.06
N ASN A 427 38.63 9.45 -16.03
CA ASN A 427 38.78 8.62 -14.84
C ASN A 427 39.74 9.21 -13.79
N LEU A 428 39.22 9.50 -12.60
CA LEU A 428 39.98 9.77 -11.37
C LEU A 428 40.20 8.50 -10.51
N TRP A 429 40.01 7.32 -11.10
CA TRP A 429 40.23 6.03 -10.45
C TRP A 429 41.39 5.27 -11.10
N SER A 430 42.58 5.85 -11.05
CA SER A 430 43.83 5.08 -11.12
C SER A 430 44.76 5.58 -10.02
N LEU A 431 44.53 5.10 -8.81
CA LEU A 431 45.57 5.05 -7.78
C LEU A 431 46.07 3.61 -7.73
N ASP A 432 47.27 3.46 -8.27
CA ASP A 432 48.09 2.26 -8.30
C ASP A 432 48.16 1.57 -6.93
N LEU A 433 47.72 0.32 -6.90
CA LEU A 433 48.17 -0.66 -5.92
C LEU A 433 49.42 -1.35 -6.47
N THR A 434 50.59 -0.71 -6.32
CA THR A 434 51.88 -1.40 -6.31
C THR A 434 52.81 -0.84 -5.21
N LEU A 435 52.88 -1.61 -4.12
CA LEU A 435 54.02 -1.87 -3.22
C LEU A 435 55.04 -0.75 -2.92
N ALA A 436 55.07 -0.35 -1.63
CA ALA A 436 56.28 -0.30 -0.80
C ALA A 436 55.91 -0.57 0.66
#